data_AF-A0A2K9HFN5-F1
#
_entry.id   AF-A0A2K9HFN5-F1
#
_cell.length_a   1.000
_cell.length_b   1.000
_cell.length_c   1.000
_cell.angle_alpha   90.00
_cell.angle_beta   90.00
_cell.angle_gamma   90.00
#
_symmetry.space_group_name_H-M   'P 1'
#
loop_
_entity.id
_entity.type
_entity.pdbx_description
1 polymer ?
#
loop_
_entity_poly.entity_id
_entity_poly.type
_entity_poly.pdbx_seq_one_letter_code
_entity_poly.pdbx_strand_id
1 'polypeptide(L)'
;MTAIITFIIVFGILVIVHEFGHYYAAKKSGILVREFSVGMGPKIVAYRKNHTTYTLRLLPLGGYVRMAGAQEDDSDIQPGTMASLVLNNQNKVTKIITSSKVYDANAVPVQISKSDLVDDLEIEGYENGDESVVKKYSVDHDATIVEEDGTEVQIAPRDVQLQSVSVWKRMITNFAGPFNNFILAVLAAILAAFMMNGVATNQLGHIEKNSIAQQAGLKVNDTILSVNGKSTGSWTALSTNIQNNPGKRVSLKVKSSDKVRTVKLTPKSVKSQGQSFGFIGIMPKRDSSIGAKIKYGFSYSWGTTVAVFHALGKMVSGGFNINQLSGPVGIYSMTSQVASQGLVNIILFTSMLSMNLGIVNLIPIPALDGGKILLNIVEAIRRKPIPEQYETVITLIGVGILVLLMIAVTWNDIQRFFIK
;
A
#
# COMPACT_ATOMS: atom_id res chain seq x y z
N MET A 1 -19.69 -5.37 15.61
CA MET A 1 -18.73 -4.41 16.20
C MET A 1 -17.28 -4.82 15.97
N THR A 2 -16.90 -6.08 16.23
CA THR A 2 -15.53 -6.59 15.99
C THR A 2 -15.06 -6.49 14.54
N ALA A 3 -15.93 -6.74 13.54
CA ALA A 3 -15.55 -6.68 12.13
C ALA A 3 -15.12 -5.28 11.65
N ILE A 4 -15.87 -4.23 12.01
CA ILE A 4 -15.56 -2.83 11.65
C ILE A 4 -14.24 -2.40 12.28
N ILE A 5 -14.04 -2.71 13.56
CA ILE A 5 -12.81 -2.36 14.27
C ILE A 5 -11.62 -3.09 13.63
N THR A 6 -11.73 -4.40 13.35
CA THR A 6 -10.69 -5.17 12.67
C THR A 6 -10.38 -4.59 11.29
N PHE A 7 -11.41 -4.24 10.50
CA PHE A 7 -11.24 -3.64 9.19
C PHE A 7 -10.47 -2.32 9.27
N ILE A 8 -10.85 -1.41 10.17
CA ILE A 8 -10.17 -0.14 10.38
C ILE A 8 -8.72 -0.36 10.82
N ILE A 9 -8.46 -1.28 11.75
CA ILE A 9 -7.09 -1.58 12.21
C ILE A 9 -6.23 -2.15 11.08
N VAL A 10 -6.74 -3.14 10.35
CA VAL A 10 -6.01 -3.76 9.24
C VAL A 10 -5.70 -2.73 8.18
N PHE A 11 -6.70 -2.00 7.66
CA PHE A 11 -6.48 -0.98 6.63
C PHE A 11 -5.60 0.17 7.13
N GLY A 12 -5.81 0.65 8.36
CA GLY A 12 -5.00 1.69 8.96
C GLY A 12 -3.52 1.31 9.01
N ILE A 13 -3.19 0.09 9.46
CA ILE A 13 -1.80 -0.39 9.46
C ILE A 13 -1.24 -0.46 8.04
N LEU A 14 -2.01 -0.99 7.09
CA LEU A 14 -1.57 -1.12 5.69
C LEU A 14 -1.20 0.24 5.08
N VAL A 15 -2.06 1.24 5.26
CA VAL A 15 -1.85 2.57 4.69
C VAL A 15 -0.76 3.33 5.45
N ILE A 16 -0.77 3.34 6.79
CA ILE A 16 0.26 4.05 7.57
C ILE A 16 1.66 3.53 7.24
N VAL A 17 1.84 2.21 7.11
CA VAL A 17 3.15 1.63 6.77
C VAL A 17 3.55 1.97 5.33
N HIS A 18 2.59 2.03 4.42
CA HIS A 18 2.78 2.50 3.05
C HIS A 18 3.25 3.96 3.01
N GLU A 19 2.47 4.87 3.59
CA GLU A 19 2.77 6.29 3.68
C GLU A 19 4.12 6.53 4.39
N PHE A 20 4.41 5.77 5.45
CA PHE A 20 5.69 5.85 6.15
C PHE A 20 6.88 5.55 5.23
N GLY A 21 6.70 4.68 4.22
CA GLY A 21 7.72 4.39 3.22
C GLY A 21 8.08 5.62 2.40
N HIS A 22 7.07 6.28 1.82
CA HIS A 22 7.24 7.54 1.10
C HIS A 22 7.87 8.61 1.99
N TYR A 23 7.33 8.81 3.20
CA TYR A 23 7.83 9.76 4.17
C TYR A 23 9.33 9.56 4.47
N TYR A 24 9.73 8.33 4.79
CA TYR A 24 11.10 8.02 5.14
C TYR A 24 12.05 8.26 3.98
N ALA A 25 11.68 7.81 2.77
CA ALA A 25 12.51 7.98 1.58
C ALA A 25 12.58 9.44 1.10
N ALA A 26 11.48 10.19 1.22
CA ALA A 26 11.42 11.62 0.90
C ALA A 26 12.39 12.41 1.80
N LYS A 27 12.25 12.27 3.12
CA LYS A 27 13.13 12.92 4.10
C LYS A 27 14.61 12.58 3.87
N LYS A 28 14.92 11.31 3.58
CA LYS A 28 16.30 10.87 3.29
C LYS A 28 16.84 11.40 1.97
N SER A 29 15.97 11.67 1.01
CA SER A 29 16.35 12.19 -0.31
C SER A 29 16.57 13.71 -0.32
N GLY A 30 16.19 14.41 0.76
CA GLY A 30 16.22 15.87 0.88
C GLY A 30 14.91 16.55 0.47
N ILE A 31 13.84 15.78 0.28
CA ILE A 31 12.53 16.30 -0.11
C ILE A 31 11.77 16.69 1.16
N LEU A 32 11.26 17.92 1.20
CA LEU A 32 10.43 18.37 2.31
C LEU A 32 9.10 17.62 2.28
N VAL A 33 8.73 17.07 3.44
CA VAL A 33 7.38 16.56 3.69
C VAL A 33 6.64 17.62 4.48
N ARG A 34 5.66 18.27 3.85
CA ARG A 34 4.85 19.34 4.45
C ARG A 34 3.86 18.77 5.45
N GLU A 35 3.20 17.67 5.08
CA GLU A 35 2.20 16.99 5.91
C GLU A 35 2.36 15.47 5.85
N PHE A 36 2.25 14.82 7.01
CA PHE A 36 2.04 13.37 7.12
C PHE A 36 0.69 13.15 7.81
N SER A 37 -0.30 12.70 7.04
CA SER A 37 -1.66 12.52 7.52
C SER A 37 -1.99 11.05 7.75
N VAL A 38 -2.53 10.76 8.93
CA VAL A 38 -3.21 9.49 9.21
C VAL A 38 -4.71 9.72 9.12
N GLY A 39 -5.34 9.06 8.15
CA GLY A 39 -6.74 9.25 7.81
C GLY A 39 -6.99 10.35 6.76
N MET A 40 -8.26 10.59 6.50
CA MET A 40 -8.78 11.55 5.53
C MET A 40 -9.90 12.42 6.12
N GLY A 41 -10.26 13.50 5.43
CA GLY A 41 -11.34 14.40 5.81
C GLY A 41 -10.93 15.47 6.83
N PRO A 42 -11.86 16.00 7.64
CA PRO A 42 -11.57 17.07 8.59
C PRO A 42 -10.50 16.67 9.62
N LYS A 43 -9.59 17.60 9.88
CA LYS A 43 -8.52 17.46 10.87
C LYS A 43 -9.10 17.42 12.29
N ILE A 44 -8.69 16.44 13.08
CA ILE A 44 -8.97 16.35 14.52
C ILE A 44 -7.86 17.04 15.31
N VAL A 45 -6.61 16.65 15.04
CA VAL A 45 -5.43 17.18 15.73
C VAL A 45 -4.27 17.29 14.75
N ALA A 46 -3.47 18.34 14.93
CA ALA A 46 -2.23 18.61 14.21
C ALA A 46 -1.11 18.80 15.22
N TYR A 47 0.07 18.29 14.90
CA TYR A 47 1.30 18.58 15.63
C TYR A 47 2.46 18.73 14.66
N ARG A 48 3.20 19.85 14.75
CA ARG A 48 4.32 20.14 13.86
C ARG A 48 5.65 19.85 14.55
N LYS A 49 6.53 19.11 13.88
CA LYS A 49 7.88 18.80 14.37
C LYS A 49 8.84 18.60 13.19
N ASN A 50 10.05 19.13 13.30
CA ASN A 50 11.13 18.98 12.31
C ASN A 50 10.63 19.24 10.87
N HIS A 51 10.03 20.41 10.65
CA HIS A 51 9.55 20.89 9.35
C HIS A 51 8.34 20.13 8.77
N THR A 52 7.88 19.06 9.41
CA THR A 52 6.70 18.27 8.98
C THR A 52 5.54 18.43 9.96
N THR A 53 4.35 18.56 9.41
CA THR A 53 3.11 18.61 10.19
C THR A 53 2.45 17.24 10.18
N TYR A 54 2.25 16.65 11.36
CA TYR A 54 1.58 15.37 11.54
C TYR A 54 0.12 15.62 11.85
N THR A 55 -0.79 15.02 11.09
CA THR A 55 -2.23 15.21 11.27
C THR A 55 -2.92 13.88 11.51
N LEU A 56 -3.90 13.91 12.41
CA LEU A 56 -4.88 12.84 12.58
C LEU A 56 -6.23 13.39 12.14
N ARG A 57 -6.85 12.71 11.17
CA ARG A 57 -8.11 13.12 10.54
C ARG A 57 -9.25 12.17 10.91
N LEU A 58 -10.48 12.65 10.76
CA LEU A 58 -11.68 11.97 11.25
C LEU A 58 -11.89 10.57 10.66
N LEU A 59 -11.63 10.40 9.37
CA LEU A 59 -11.83 9.11 8.71
C LEU A 59 -10.54 8.31 8.78
N PRO A 60 -10.48 7.20 9.53
CA PRO A 60 -9.25 6.39 9.65
C PRO A 60 -8.97 5.54 8.40
N LEU A 61 -9.77 5.72 7.34
CA LEU A 61 -9.65 5.01 6.08
C LEU A 61 -8.76 5.82 5.14
N GLY A 62 -7.46 5.55 5.18
CA GLY A 62 -6.49 6.20 4.33
C GLY A 62 -5.43 6.99 5.10
N GLY A 63 -4.72 7.82 4.35
CA GLY A 63 -3.59 8.63 4.80
C GLY A 63 -2.88 9.15 3.55
N TYR A 64 -2.02 10.14 3.73
CA TYR A 64 -1.22 10.67 2.63
C TYR A 64 0.05 11.33 3.16
N VAL A 65 1.08 11.36 2.33
CA VAL A 65 2.29 12.15 2.52
C VAL A 65 2.33 13.29 1.51
N ARG A 66 2.09 14.52 1.97
CA ARG A 66 2.20 15.71 1.10
C ARG A 66 3.65 16.14 0.99
N MET A 67 4.28 15.74 -0.12
CA MET A 67 5.66 16.09 -0.47
C MET A 67 5.70 17.41 -1.20
N ALA A 68 6.72 18.22 -0.89
CA ALA A 68 6.95 19.49 -1.55
C ALA A 68 7.09 19.32 -3.07
N GLY A 69 6.38 20.15 -3.83
CA GLY A 69 6.34 20.09 -5.30
C GLY A 69 5.58 18.89 -5.87
N ALA A 70 4.94 18.01 -5.09
CA ALA A 70 4.05 17.02 -5.67
C ALA A 70 2.77 17.69 -6.22
N GLN A 71 2.04 17.02 -7.13
CA GLN A 71 0.82 17.51 -7.82
C GLN A 71 -0.30 18.09 -6.92
N GLU A 72 -0.23 17.93 -5.60
CA GLU A 72 -1.20 18.40 -4.60
C GLU A 72 -0.67 19.58 -3.76
N ASP A 73 0.46 20.18 -4.17
CA ASP A 73 1.06 21.32 -3.48
C ASP A 73 0.41 22.63 -3.94
N ASP A 74 -0.76 22.95 -3.39
CA ASP A 74 -1.39 24.27 -3.49
C ASP A 74 -0.61 25.29 -2.62
N SER A 75 0.65 25.54 -2.94
CA SER A 75 1.43 26.62 -2.30
C SER A 75 1.12 28.00 -2.87
N ASP A 76 0.42 28.06 -4.01
CA ASP A 76 0.12 29.32 -4.69
C ASP A 76 -1.00 30.06 -3.97
N ILE A 77 -0.64 31.18 -3.37
CA ILE A 77 -1.63 32.09 -2.80
C ILE A 77 -2.18 32.94 -3.95
N GLN A 78 -3.47 32.77 -4.20
CA GLN A 78 -4.16 33.45 -5.29
C GLN A 78 -4.14 34.98 -5.06
N PRO A 79 -3.95 35.79 -6.13
CA PRO A 79 -4.16 37.23 -6.05
C PRO A 79 -5.55 37.56 -5.50
N GLY A 80 -5.60 38.48 -4.54
CA GLY A 80 -6.79 38.88 -3.81
C GLY A 80 -7.02 38.14 -2.49
N THR A 81 -6.24 37.10 -2.17
CA THR A 81 -6.35 36.42 -0.87
C THR A 81 -5.98 37.38 0.27
N MET A 82 -6.85 37.48 1.27
CA MET A 82 -6.56 38.17 2.52
C MET A 82 -5.72 37.25 3.40
N ALA A 83 -4.52 37.70 3.77
CA ALA A 83 -3.63 36.96 4.66
C ALA A 83 -3.10 37.86 5.77
N SER A 84 -2.72 37.27 6.90
CA SER A 84 -2.01 37.97 7.97
C SER A 84 -0.56 37.47 8.03
N LEU A 85 0.41 38.38 7.92
CA LEU A 85 1.83 38.06 7.87
C LEU A 85 2.50 38.31 9.23
N VAL A 86 3.12 37.29 9.82
CA VAL A 86 3.97 37.42 11.00
C VAL A 86 5.40 37.66 10.55
N LEU A 87 6.01 38.73 11.03
CA LEU A 87 7.36 39.15 10.69
C LEU A 87 8.32 38.86 11.85
N ASN A 88 9.56 38.52 11.54
CA ASN A 88 10.65 38.46 12.53
C ASN A 88 11.34 39.82 12.71
N ASN A 89 12.33 39.87 13.60
CA ASN A 89 13.12 41.08 13.88
C ASN A 89 13.92 41.62 12.67
N GLN A 90 14.03 40.85 11.58
CA GLN A 90 14.68 41.25 10.33
C GLN A 90 13.68 41.66 9.25
N ASN A 91 12.40 41.85 9.60
CA ASN A 91 11.29 42.13 8.68
C ASN A 91 11.08 41.05 7.61
N LYS A 92 11.49 39.80 7.88
CA LYS A 92 11.14 38.66 7.03
C LYS A 92 9.86 37.98 7.53
N VAL A 93 9.01 37.59 6.59
CA VAL A 93 7.78 36.84 6.88
C VAL A 93 8.16 35.44 7.32
N THR A 94 7.79 35.05 8.54
CA THR A 94 8.02 33.71 9.08
C THR A 94 6.75 32.88 9.16
N LYS A 95 5.59 33.51 9.13
CA LYS A 95 4.29 32.83 9.09
C LYS A 95 3.29 33.63 8.24
N ILE A 96 2.58 32.93 7.36
CA ILE A 96 1.54 33.44 6.49
C ILE A 96 0.24 32.79 6.94
N ILE A 97 -0.74 33.58 7.38
CA ILE A 97 -2.01 33.07 7.87
C ILE A 97 -3.09 33.38 6.86
N THR A 98 -3.56 32.39 6.10
CA THR A 98 -4.69 32.53 5.16
C THR A 98 -6.02 32.05 5.76
N SER A 99 -5.97 31.38 6.92
CA SER A 99 -7.16 30.95 7.64
C SER A 99 -7.81 32.05 8.45
N SER A 100 -9.14 32.15 8.38
CA SER A 100 -9.95 32.96 9.30
C SER A 100 -10.04 32.38 10.72
N LYS A 101 -9.56 31.15 10.94
CA LYS A 101 -9.65 30.45 12.24
C LYS A 101 -8.49 30.75 13.19
N VAL A 102 -7.40 31.33 12.68
CA VAL A 102 -6.19 31.59 13.45
C VAL A 102 -5.96 33.10 13.46
N TYR A 103 -5.87 33.66 14.66
CA TYR A 103 -5.59 35.07 14.87
C TYR A 103 -4.25 35.22 15.59
N ASP A 104 -3.43 36.13 15.10
CA ASP A 104 -2.19 36.54 15.75
C ASP A 104 -2.21 38.07 15.85
N ALA A 105 -2.09 38.58 17.08
CA ALA A 105 -2.19 40.00 17.37
C ALA A 105 -1.03 40.83 16.78
N ASN A 106 0.09 40.17 16.47
CA ASN A 106 1.28 40.83 15.91
C ASN A 106 1.39 40.64 14.38
N ALA A 107 0.41 40.01 13.74
CA ALA A 107 0.42 39.81 12.31
C ALA A 107 -0.10 41.05 11.56
N VAL A 108 0.53 41.35 10.43
CA VAL A 108 0.16 42.46 9.54
C VAL A 108 -0.86 41.94 8.52
N PRO A 109 -2.09 42.47 8.47
CA PRO A 109 -3.07 42.07 7.47
C PRO A 109 -2.72 42.66 6.10
N VAL A 110 -2.64 41.79 5.10
CA VAL A 110 -2.23 42.10 3.73
C VAL A 110 -3.19 41.43 2.76
N GLN A 111 -3.70 42.21 1.81
CA GLN A 111 -4.35 41.66 0.63
C GLN A 111 -3.27 41.33 -0.40
N ILE A 112 -3.03 40.04 -0.63
CA ILE A 112 -1.94 39.57 -1.50
C ILE A 112 -2.27 39.91 -2.95
N SER A 113 -1.40 40.64 -3.63
CA SER A 113 -1.50 40.92 -5.06
C SER A 113 -0.69 39.91 -5.89
N LYS A 114 0.46 39.49 -5.37
CA LYS A 114 1.35 38.50 -5.99
C LYS A 114 2.09 37.75 -4.89
N SER A 115 2.31 36.45 -5.09
CA SER A 115 3.18 35.65 -4.22
C SER A 115 4.11 34.80 -5.09
N ASP A 116 5.38 34.73 -4.67
CA ASP A 116 6.34 33.75 -5.15
C ASP A 116 7.03 33.13 -3.92
N LEU A 117 6.56 31.94 -3.54
CA LEU A 117 7.08 31.20 -2.39
C LEU A 117 8.06 30.09 -2.80
N VAL A 118 8.47 30.06 -4.08
CA VAL A 118 9.27 28.98 -4.66
C VAL A 118 10.67 29.46 -5.04
N ASP A 119 10.74 30.54 -5.83
CA ASP A 119 11.98 31.05 -6.40
C ASP A 119 12.45 32.30 -5.67
N ASP A 120 11.66 33.37 -5.72
CA ASP A 120 12.07 34.66 -5.19
C ASP A 120 11.87 34.79 -3.66
N LEU A 121 10.98 33.97 -3.08
CA LEU A 121 10.59 34.01 -1.66
C LEU A 121 10.10 35.41 -1.26
N GLU A 122 9.09 35.89 -1.98
CA GLU A 122 8.54 37.23 -1.84
C GLU A 122 7.00 37.25 -1.88
N ILE A 123 6.42 38.16 -1.10
CA ILE A 123 4.98 38.46 -1.14
C ILE A 123 4.82 39.94 -1.42
N GLU A 124 3.93 40.27 -2.36
CA GLU A 124 3.50 41.62 -2.64
C GLU A 124 2.02 41.76 -2.30
N GLY A 125 1.64 42.91 -1.75
CA GLY A 125 0.25 43.17 -1.41
C GLY A 125 0.00 44.54 -0.79
N TYR A 126 -1.26 44.75 -0.45
CA TYR A 126 -1.76 46.01 0.12
C TYR A 126 -2.03 45.82 1.61
N GLU A 127 -1.34 46.58 2.47
CA GLU A 127 -1.60 46.55 3.91
C GLU A 127 -2.91 47.25 4.24
N ASN A 128 -3.71 46.67 5.12
CA ASN A 128 -4.93 47.31 5.66
C ASN A 128 -5.92 47.81 4.58
N GLY A 129 -5.87 47.27 3.35
CA GLY A 129 -6.73 47.70 2.24
C GLY A 129 -6.34 49.03 1.58
N ASP A 130 -5.14 49.55 1.86
CA ASP A 130 -4.61 50.71 1.13
C ASP A 130 -4.07 50.28 -0.24
N GLU A 131 -4.95 50.31 -1.26
CA GLU A 131 -4.62 49.95 -2.64
C GLU A 131 -3.65 50.93 -3.33
N SER A 132 -3.27 52.04 -2.67
CA SER A 132 -2.39 53.05 -3.27
C SER A 132 -0.90 52.69 -3.20
N VAL A 133 -0.49 51.80 -2.29
CA VAL A 133 0.91 51.41 -2.08
C VAL A 133 1.04 49.90 -2.02
N VAL A 134 1.67 49.31 -3.03
CA VAL A 134 2.10 47.90 -2.98
C VAL A 134 3.31 47.80 -2.07
N LYS A 135 3.19 47.01 -1.01
CA LYS A 135 4.32 46.64 -0.16
C LYS A 135 4.85 45.27 -0.54
N LYS A 136 6.16 45.12 -0.42
CA LYS A 136 6.90 43.91 -0.74
C LYS A 136 7.56 43.38 0.52
N TYR A 137 7.39 42.08 0.75
CA TYR A 137 7.93 41.37 1.90
C TYR A 137 8.83 40.24 1.44
N SER A 138 10.02 40.17 2.03
CA SER A 138 10.87 38.98 1.89
C SER A 138 10.34 37.89 2.83
N VAL A 139 10.26 36.67 2.33
CA VAL A 139 9.78 35.49 3.06
C VAL A 139 10.98 34.68 3.52
N ASP A 140 10.93 34.20 4.76
CA ASP A 140 11.93 33.28 5.27
C ASP A 140 11.82 31.93 4.55
N HIS A 141 12.96 31.31 4.24
CA HIS A 141 13.00 30.01 3.56
C HIS A 141 12.19 28.93 4.30
N ASP A 142 12.20 28.97 5.63
CA ASP A 142 11.49 28.00 6.47
C ASP A 142 10.15 28.53 6.98
N ALA A 143 9.63 29.60 6.37
CA ALA A 143 8.35 30.18 6.74
C ALA A 143 7.22 29.14 6.66
N THR A 144 6.18 29.37 7.45
CA THR A 144 4.99 28.52 7.45
C THR A 144 3.79 29.21 6.84
N ILE A 145 2.87 28.43 6.28
CA ILE A 145 1.55 28.86 5.85
C ILE A 145 0.50 28.12 6.69
N VAL A 146 -0.46 28.87 7.25
CA VAL A 146 -1.64 28.34 7.92
C VAL A 146 -2.78 28.34 6.91
N GLU A 147 -3.03 27.16 6.34
CA GLU A 147 -4.06 26.92 5.31
C GLU A 147 -5.47 27.12 5.88
N GLU A 148 -6.50 27.22 5.02
CA GLU A 148 -7.89 27.50 5.42
C GLU A 148 -8.43 26.54 6.49
N ASP A 149 -8.02 25.27 6.45
CA ASP A 149 -8.39 24.25 7.44
C ASP A 149 -7.67 24.42 8.79
N GLY A 150 -6.85 25.46 8.92
CA GLY A 150 -6.04 25.83 10.08
C GLY A 150 -4.76 25.00 10.22
N THR A 151 -4.35 24.26 9.19
CA THR A 151 -3.12 23.43 9.24
C THR A 151 -1.92 24.31 8.93
N GLU A 152 -1.02 24.42 9.90
CA GLU A 152 0.26 25.08 9.70
C GLU A 152 1.25 24.12 9.03
N VAL A 153 1.67 24.42 7.80
CA VAL A 153 2.68 23.66 7.05
C VAL A 153 3.81 24.58 6.60
N GLN A 154 4.97 24.03 6.24
CA GLN A 154 6.04 24.86 5.68
C GLN A 154 5.72 25.26 4.24
N ILE A 155 6.22 26.41 3.81
CA ILE A 155 6.33 26.72 2.37
C ILE A 155 7.30 25.73 1.69
N ALA A 156 7.28 25.66 0.36
CA ALA A 156 8.08 24.72 -0.41
C ALA A 156 9.01 25.42 -1.40
N PRO A 157 10.12 26.02 -0.95
CA PRO A 157 11.14 26.60 -1.83
C PRO A 157 11.69 25.55 -2.81
N ARG A 158 12.20 25.99 -3.97
CA ARG A 158 12.57 25.09 -5.07
C ARG A 158 13.54 23.98 -4.67
N ASP A 159 14.52 24.25 -3.83
CA ASP A 159 15.60 23.33 -3.44
C ASP A 159 15.13 22.14 -2.57
N VAL A 160 13.96 22.25 -1.94
CA VAL A 160 13.37 21.18 -1.11
C VAL A 160 12.25 20.41 -1.81
N GLN A 161 11.88 20.78 -3.05
CA GLN A 161 10.83 20.14 -3.82
C GLN A 161 11.27 18.80 -4.42
N LEU A 162 10.30 17.93 -4.72
CA LEU A 162 10.50 16.63 -5.35
C LEU A 162 11.23 16.72 -6.70
N GLN A 163 10.96 17.77 -7.47
CA GLN A 163 11.53 18.01 -8.80
C GLN A 163 13.01 18.41 -8.76
N SER A 164 13.47 18.98 -7.64
CA SER A 164 14.86 19.43 -7.48
C SER A 164 15.84 18.27 -7.33
N VAL A 165 15.37 17.12 -6.83
CA VAL A 165 16.21 15.95 -6.65
C VAL A 165 16.30 15.12 -7.93
N SER A 166 17.36 14.33 -8.05
CA SER A 166 17.57 13.47 -9.22
C SER A 166 16.42 12.48 -9.42
N VAL A 167 16.18 12.11 -10.68
CA VAL A 167 15.16 11.13 -11.09
C VAL A 167 15.24 9.85 -10.24
N TRP A 168 16.44 9.38 -9.93
CA TRP A 168 16.66 8.20 -9.09
C TRP A 168 16.13 8.36 -7.67
N LYS A 169 16.34 9.53 -7.04
CA LYS A 169 15.78 9.83 -5.72
C LYS A 169 14.26 9.87 -5.77
N ARG A 170 13.66 10.48 -6.81
CA ARG A 170 12.20 10.46 -7.00
C ARG A 170 11.66 9.04 -7.15
N MET A 171 12.31 8.20 -7.96
CA MET A 171 11.93 6.80 -8.14
C MET A 171 12.00 6.02 -6.83
N ILE A 172 13.06 6.19 -6.03
CA ILE A 172 13.19 5.54 -4.71
C ILE A 172 12.09 6.02 -3.76
N THR A 173 11.77 7.32 -3.75
CA THR A 173 10.69 7.86 -2.93
C THR A 173 9.33 7.27 -3.29
N ASN A 174 9.01 7.17 -4.58
CA ASN A 174 7.78 6.52 -5.05
C ASN A 174 7.77 5.01 -4.82
N PHE A 175 8.93 4.34 -4.91
CA PHE A 175 9.04 2.89 -4.66
C PHE A 175 8.95 2.52 -3.17
N ALA A 176 9.32 3.43 -2.28
CA ALA A 176 9.47 3.13 -0.85
C ALA A 176 8.15 2.76 -0.17
N GLY A 177 7.02 3.34 -0.57
CA GLY A 177 5.70 2.96 -0.05
C GLY A 177 5.36 1.49 -0.34
N PRO A 178 5.30 1.08 -1.62
CA PRO A 178 5.06 -0.32 -1.98
C PRO A 178 6.08 -1.29 -1.37
N PHE A 179 7.35 -0.88 -1.26
CA PHE A 179 8.39 -1.68 -0.63
C PHE A 179 8.14 -1.92 0.86
N ASN A 180 7.67 -0.92 1.60
CA ASN A 180 7.32 -1.08 3.01
C ASN A 180 6.15 -2.04 3.20
N ASN A 181 5.20 -2.10 2.26
CA ASN A 181 4.16 -3.11 2.26
C ASN A 181 4.72 -4.53 2.09
N PHE A 182 5.74 -4.73 1.24
CA PHE A 182 6.43 -6.03 1.17
C PHE A 182 7.09 -6.41 2.48
N ILE A 183 7.74 -5.45 3.16
CA ILE A 183 8.33 -5.68 4.48
C ILE A 183 7.24 -6.08 5.48
N LEU A 184 6.16 -5.31 5.56
CA LEU A 184 5.04 -5.58 6.47
C LEU A 184 4.44 -6.95 6.20
N ALA A 185 4.24 -7.32 4.93
CA ALA A 185 3.71 -8.62 4.54
C ALA A 185 4.57 -9.77 5.10
N VAL A 186 5.88 -9.69 4.89
CA VAL A 186 6.82 -10.70 5.38
C VAL A 186 6.83 -10.75 6.90
N LEU A 187 6.93 -9.61 7.57
CA LEU A 187 6.96 -9.54 9.03
C LEU A 187 5.67 -10.05 9.67
N ALA A 188 4.51 -9.71 9.10
CA ALA A 188 3.21 -10.23 9.56
C ALA A 188 3.12 -11.75 9.40
N ALA A 189 3.57 -12.31 8.27
CA ALA A 189 3.58 -13.76 8.08
C ALA A 189 4.55 -14.47 9.04
N ILE A 190 5.71 -13.88 9.32
CA ILE A 190 6.64 -14.38 10.34
C ILE A 190 5.97 -14.34 11.72
N LEU A 191 5.37 -13.23 12.11
CA LEU A 191 4.66 -13.08 13.38
C LEU A 191 3.57 -14.15 13.55
N ALA A 192 2.74 -14.35 12.52
CA ALA A 192 1.74 -15.41 12.51
C ALA A 192 2.37 -16.80 12.71
N ALA A 193 3.49 -17.09 12.04
CA ALA A 193 4.22 -18.35 12.21
C ALA A 193 4.72 -18.58 13.64
N PHE A 194 5.10 -17.51 14.34
CA PHE A 194 5.49 -17.60 15.76
C PHE A 194 4.34 -17.97 16.67
N MET A 195 3.13 -17.49 16.37
CA MET A 195 1.91 -17.77 17.12
C MET A 195 1.31 -19.16 16.84
N MET A 196 1.72 -19.81 15.75
CA MET A 196 1.28 -21.16 15.40
C MET A 196 2.06 -22.22 16.20
N ASN A 197 1.40 -23.34 16.51
CA ASN A 197 2.03 -24.54 17.08
C ASN A 197 2.86 -25.31 16.02
N GLY A 198 3.90 -24.66 15.51
CA GLY A 198 4.74 -25.12 14.41
C GLY A 198 4.14 -24.84 13.02
N VAL A 199 5.02 -24.68 12.03
CA VAL A 199 4.67 -24.45 10.63
C VAL A 199 4.66 -25.75 9.84
N ALA A 200 3.76 -25.86 8.86
CA ALA A 200 3.67 -27.03 8.00
C ALA A 200 4.90 -27.12 7.07
N THR A 201 5.55 -28.27 7.06
CA THR A 201 6.64 -28.59 6.12
C THR A 201 6.16 -29.47 4.98
N ASN A 202 6.95 -29.61 3.92
CA ASN A 202 6.68 -30.57 2.83
C ASN A 202 7.03 -32.02 3.18
N GLN A 203 7.41 -32.27 4.43
CA GLN A 203 7.65 -33.59 4.95
C GLN A 203 6.34 -34.16 5.51
N LEU A 204 6.04 -35.42 5.18
CA LEU A 204 4.85 -36.11 5.66
C LEU A 204 4.99 -36.44 7.15
N GLY A 205 4.09 -35.91 7.98
CA GLY A 205 4.08 -36.16 9.42
C GLY A 205 3.14 -37.30 9.79
N HIS A 206 1.99 -37.38 9.15
CA HIS A 206 1.01 -38.45 9.35
C HIS A 206 0.36 -38.83 8.01
N ILE A 207 0.08 -40.12 7.84
CA ILE A 207 -0.63 -40.67 6.69
C ILE A 207 -1.81 -41.46 7.23
N GLU A 208 -3.02 -41.12 6.79
CA GLU A 208 -4.25 -41.77 7.23
C GLU A 208 -4.26 -43.25 6.81
N LYS A 209 -4.80 -44.11 7.69
CA LYS A 209 -4.99 -45.53 7.40
C LYS A 209 -5.99 -45.71 6.23
N ASN A 210 -5.71 -46.65 5.34
CA ASN A 210 -6.49 -46.97 4.13
C ASN A 210 -6.61 -45.81 3.13
N SER A 211 -5.72 -44.80 3.21
CA SER A 211 -5.70 -43.67 2.30
C SER A 211 -5.05 -43.98 0.96
N ILE A 212 -5.34 -43.15 -0.06
CA ILE A 212 -4.68 -43.22 -1.37
C ILE A 212 -3.17 -43.05 -1.22
N ALA A 213 -2.71 -42.18 -0.31
CA ALA A 213 -1.29 -41.98 -0.03
C ALA A 213 -0.63 -43.26 0.51
N GLN A 214 -1.29 -43.96 1.44
CA GLN A 214 -0.78 -45.21 1.99
C GLN A 214 -0.72 -46.31 0.92
N GLN A 215 -1.79 -46.46 0.12
CA GLN A 215 -1.85 -47.43 -0.98
C GLN A 215 -0.79 -47.15 -2.06
N ALA A 216 -0.47 -45.88 -2.29
CA ALA A 216 0.58 -45.45 -3.21
C ALA A 216 2.01 -45.65 -2.63
N GLY A 217 2.13 -46.16 -1.40
CA GLY A 217 3.40 -46.49 -0.76
C GLY A 217 4.16 -45.28 -0.22
N LEU A 218 3.50 -44.15 0.02
CA LEU A 218 4.08 -43.01 0.73
C LEU A 218 4.32 -43.38 2.20
N LYS A 219 5.42 -42.88 2.75
CA LYS A 219 5.83 -43.15 4.13
C LYS A 219 5.93 -41.87 4.95
N VAL A 220 5.75 -42.00 6.27
CA VAL A 220 6.05 -40.91 7.21
C VAL A 220 7.52 -40.50 7.04
N ASN A 221 7.79 -39.19 7.11
CA ASN A 221 9.06 -38.53 6.80
C ASN A 221 9.45 -38.44 5.31
N ASP A 222 8.65 -38.98 4.37
CA ASP A 222 8.83 -38.68 2.95
C ASP A 222 8.68 -37.17 2.70
N THR A 223 9.51 -36.59 1.84
CA THR A 223 9.40 -35.18 1.44
C THR A 223 8.93 -35.08 0.00
N ILE A 224 7.83 -34.37 -0.23
CA ILE A 224 7.31 -34.14 -1.58
C ILE A 224 8.01 -32.92 -2.18
N LEU A 225 8.69 -33.12 -3.31
CA LEU A 225 9.47 -32.11 -4.01
C LEU A 225 8.66 -31.39 -5.10
N SER A 226 7.77 -32.12 -5.77
CA SER A 226 6.94 -31.57 -6.85
C SER A 226 5.67 -32.38 -7.10
N VAL A 227 4.63 -31.71 -7.58
CA VAL A 227 3.35 -32.29 -8.01
C VAL A 227 3.16 -31.99 -9.49
N ASN A 228 3.02 -33.02 -10.34
CA ASN A 228 2.89 -32.89 -11.80
C ASN A 228 4.01 -32.05 -12.44
N GLY A 229 5.25 -32.24 -12.00
CA GLY A 229 6.42 -31.49 -12.47
C GLY A 229 6.55 -30.06 -11.92
N LYS A 230 5.52 -29.54 -11.23
CA LYS A 230 5.58 -28.23 -10.56
C LYS A 230 6.22 -28.38 -9.18
N SER A 231 7.35 -27.71 -8.96
CA SER A 231 8.00 -27.70 -7.65
C SER A 231 7.07 -27.15 -6.58
N THR A 232 7.00 -27.82 -5.44
CA THR A 232 6.20 -27.39 -4.31
C THR A 232 7.12 -26.84 -3.24
N GLY A 233 7.25 -25.52 -3.15
CA GLY A 233 8.08 -24.85 -2.14
C GLY A 233 7.42 -24.76 -0.76
N SER A 234 6.11 -25.00 -0.66
CA SER A 234 5.33 -24.91 0.58
C SER A 234 4.22 -25.97 0.62
N TRP A 235 3.76 -26.27 1.85
CA TRP A 235 2.68 -27.23 2.06
C TRP A 235 1.38 -26.77 1.39
N THR A 236 1.11 -25.47 1.38
CA THR A 236 -0.05 -24.89 0.70
C THR A 236 0.01 -25.16 -0.81
N ALA A 237 1.15 -24.91 -1.46
CA ALA A 237 1.32 -25.19 -2.89
C ALA A 237 1.15 -26.68 -3.21
N LEU A 238 1.68 -27.55 -2.35
CA LEU A 238 1.50 -28.99 -2.43
C LEU A 238 0.02 -29.39 -2.34
N SER A 239 -0.67 -28.93 -1.29
CA SER A 239 -2.08 -29.24 -1.04
C SER A 239 -2.96 -28.74 -2.17
N THR A 240 -2.79 -27.49 -2.63
CA THR A 240 -3.56 -26.91 -3.73
C THR A 240 -3.38 -27.68 -5.04
N ASN A 241 -2.17 -28.09 -5.39
CA ASN A 241 -1.94 -28.87 -6.62
C ASN A 241 -2.61 -30.26 -6.57
N ILE A 242 -2.75 -30.87 -5.39
CA ILE A 242 -3.46 -32.14 -5.22
C ILE A 242 -4.98 -31.91 -5.25
N GLN A 243 -5.47 -30.92 -4.51
CA GLN A 243 -6.88 -30.60 -4.39
C GLN A 243 -7.51 -30.20 -5.72
N ASN A 244 -6.78 -29.52 -6.60
CA ASN A 244 -7.25 -29.12 -7.92
C ASN A 244 -7.31 -30.26 -8.95
N ASN A 245 -6.95 -31.49 -8.57
CA ASN A 245 -6.94 -32.66 -9.46
C ASN A 245 -7.80 -33.83 -8.91
N PRO A 246 -9.10 -33.60 -8.59
CA PRO A 246 -9.99 -34.67 -8.12
C PRO A 246 -10.16 -35.75 -9.19
N GLY A 247 -9.93 -37.01 -8.84
CA GLY A 247 -10.11 -38.16 -9.76
C GLY A 247 -9.12 -38.22 -10.93
N LYS A 248 -8.20 -37.27 -11.05
CA LYS A 248 -7.18 -37.23 -12.12
C LYS A 248 -5.87 -37.81 -11.63
N ARG A 249 -5.15 -38.54 -12.48
CA ARG A 249 -3.85 -39.12 -12.10
C ARG A 249 -2.82 -38.00 -11.87
N VAL A 250 -2.19 -38.02 -10.70
CA VAL A 250 -1.17 -37.07 -10.26
C VAL A 250 0.16 -37.79 -10.09
N SER A 251 1.26 -37.14 -10.50
CA SER A 251 2.62 -37.63 -10.36
C SER A 251 3.38 -36.82 -9.30
N LEU A 252 3.74 -37.47 -8.20
CA LEU A 252 4.50 -36.88 -7.10
C LEU A 252 5.97 -37.26 -7.21
N LYS A 253 6.88 -36.29 -7.13
CA LYS A 253 8.31 -36.55 -6.95
C LYS A 253 8.61 -36.51 -5.46
N VAL A 254 9.02 -37.64 -4.91
CA VAL A 254 9.14 -37.85 -3.46
C VAL A 254 10.56 -38.25 -3.11
N LYS A 255 11.16 -37.54 -2.16
CA LYS A 255 12.42 -37.91 -1.54
C LYS A 255 12.14 -38.73 -0.28
N SER A 256 12.49 -40.01 -0.33
CA SER A 256 12.43 -40.94 0.81
C SER A 256 13.86 -41.24 1.24
N SER A 257 14.27 -40.75 2.40
CA SER A 257 15.68 -40.68 2.81
C SER A 257 16.53 -40.01 1.72
N ASP A 258 17.48 -40.70 1.08
CA ASP A 258 18.32 -40.14 0.00
C ASP A 258 17.90 -40.52 -1.41
N LYS A 259 16.85 -41.32 -1.57
CA LYS A 259 16.37 -41.75 -2.89
C LYS A 259 15.18 -40.90 -3.32
N VAL A 260 15.28 -40.36 -4.53
CA VAL A 260 14.16 -39.67 -5.19
C VAL A 260 13.41 -40.66 -6.06
N ARG A 261 12.11 -40.82 -5.82
CA ARG A 261 11.22 -41.68 -6.60
C ARG A 261 9.99 -40.92 -7.06
N THR A 262 9.41 -41.38 -8.15
CA THR A 262 8.15 -40.84 -8.67
C THR A 262 7.01 -41.76 -8.27
N VAL A 263 6.03 -41.22 -7.55
CA VAL A 263 4.83 -41.93 -7.10
C VAL A 263 3.64 -41.40 -7.89
N LYS A 264 2.94 -42.27 -8.62
CA LYS A 264 1.72 -41.91 -9.36
C LYS A 264 0.51 -42.39 -8.58
N LEU A 265 -0.43 -41.49 -8.31
CA LEU A 265 -1.65 -41.80 -7.57
C LEU A 265 -2.85 -41.01 -8.13
N THR A 266 -4.06 -41.40 -7.76
CA THR A 266 -5.29 -40.71 -8.18
C THR A 266 -6.02 -40.20 -6.94
N PRO A 267 -6.07 -38.88 -6.68
CA PRO A 267 -6.76 -38.34 -5.52
C PRO A 267 -8.24 -38.69 -5.50
N LYS A 268 -8.74 -39.09 -4.33
CA LYS A 268 -10.17 -39.33 -4.12
C LYS A 268 -10.92 -38.01 -4.27
N SER A 269 -11.99 -38.00 -5.05
CA SER A 269 -12.84 -36.82 -5.19
C SER A 269 -13.74 -36.69 -3.95
N VAL A 270 -13.62 -35.58 -3.23
CA VAL A 270 -14.45 -35.22 -2.08
C VAL A 270 -15.18 -33.93 -2.40
N LYS A 271 -16.52 -33.92 -2.29
CA LYS A 271 -17.33 -32.73 -2.52
C LYS A 271 -17.47 -31.92 -1.23
N SER A 272 -17.22 -30.62 -1.31
CA SER A 272 -17.50 -29.66 -0.23
C SER A 272 -18.00 -28.36 -0.85
N GLN A 273 -19.10 -27.80 -0.32
CA GLN A 273 -19.71 -26.54 -0.81
C GLN A 273 -19.90 -26.49 -2.34
N GLY A 274 -20.32 -27.60 -2.96
CA GLY A 274 -20.54 -27.69 -4.41
C GLY A 274 -19.27 -27.83 -5.28
N GLN A 275 -18.07 -27.72 -4.70
CA GLN A 275 -16.80 -27.94 -5.40
C GLN A 275 -16.21 -29.32 -5.07
N SER A 276 -15.53 -29.92 -6.05
CA SER A 276 -14.85 -31.22 -5.89
C SER A 276 -13.36 -31.01 -5.64
N PHE A 277 -12.85 -31.60 -4.55
CA PHE A 277 -11.46 -31.51 -4.13
C PHE A 277 -10.80 -32.89 -4.17
N GLY A 278 -9.56 -32.95 -4.65
CA GLY A 278 -8.73 -34.14 -4.57
C GLY A 278 -8.17 -34.35 -3.16
N PHE A 279 -8.37 -35.54 -2.61
CA PHE A 279 -7.89 -35.91 -1.27
C PHE A 279 -7.05 -37.19 -1.32
N ILE A 280 -5.90 -37.18 -0.61
CA ILE A 280 -5.00 -38.34 -0.55
C ILE A 280 -4.67 -38.82 0.87
N GLY A 281 -5.17 -38.16 1.93
CA GLY A 281 -5.00 -38.59 3.32
C GLY A 281 -3.60 -38.37 3.90
N ILE A 282 -3.01 -37.19 3.69
CA ILE A 282 -1.70 -36.80 4.24
C ILE A 282 -1.80 -35.58 5.13
N MET A 283 -0.97 -35.54 6.18
CA MET A 283 -0.79 -34.37 7.04
C MET A 283 0.69 -33.98 7.12
N PRO A 284 0.99 -32.67 7.22
CA PRO A 284 2.37 -32.21 7.27
C PRO A 284 3.01 -32.51 8.61
N LYS A 285 4.30 -32.79 8.61
CA LYS A 285 5.12 -32.66 9.81
C LYS A 285 5.22 -31.18 10.15
N ARG A 286 5.00 -30.84 11.42
CA ARG A 286 5.12 -29.47 11.93
C ARG A 286 6.52 -29.25 12.46
N ASP A 287 7.09 -28.10 12.12
CA ASP A 287 8.39 -27.64 12.60
C ASP A 287 8.20 -26.36 13.41
N SER A 288 8.62 -26.39 14.68
CA SER A 288 8.51 -25.27 15.61
C SER A 288 9.78 -24.43 15.72
N SER A 289 10.84 -24.79 15.00
CA SER A 289 12.12 -24.07 15.05
C SER A 289 11.99 -22.63 14.55
N ILE A 290 12.80 -21.74 15.13
CA ILE A 290 12.86 -20.32 14.77
C ILE A 290 13.14 -20.15 13.27
N GLY A 291 14.12 -20.89 12.74
CA GLY A 291 14.48 -20.84 11.32
C GLY A 291 13.34 -21.27 10.40
N ALA A 292 12.57 -22.30 10.77
CA ALA A 292 11.41 -22.73 10.00
C ALA A 292 10.30 -21.67 9.96
N LYS A 293 10.04 -20.99 11.09
CA LYS A 293 9.04 -19.91 11.20
C LYS A 293 9.43 -18.69 10.36
N ILE A 294 10.70 -18.29 10.36
CA ILE A 294 11.19 -17.21 9.50
C ILE A 294 11.06 -17.60 8.02
N LYS A 295 11.54 -18.81 7.66
CA LYS A 295 11.44 -19.33 6.29
C LYS A 295 9.99 -19.42 5.81
N TYR A 296 9.06 -19.77 6.69
CA TYR A 296 7.63 -19.78 6.39
C TYR A 296 7.14 -18.39 5.97
N GLY A 297 7.50 -17.33 6.70
CA GLY A 297 7.06 -15.98 6.36
C GLY A 297 7.48 -15.53 4.97
N PHE A 298 8.74 -15.80 4.58
CA PHE A 298 9.22 -15.57 3.21
C PHE A 298 8.51 -16.46 2.18
N SER A 299 8.34 -17.75 2.48
CA SER A 299 7.71 -18.70 1.55
C SER A 299 6.23 -18.40 1.32
N TYR A 300 5.52 -17.98 2.38
CA TYR A 300 4.13 -17.54 2.31
C TYR A 300 4.01 -16.28 1.45
N SER A 301 4.83 -15.28 1.75
CA SER A 301 4.89 -14.00 1.01
C SER A 301 5.19 -14.21 -0.47
N TRP A 302 6.15 -15.08 -0.80
CA TRP A 302 6.46 -15.46 -2.18
C TRP A 302 5.28 -16.17 -2.86
N GLY A 303 4.63 -17.10 -2.15
CA GLY A 303 3.43 -17.77 -2.63
C GLY A 303 2.31 -16.79 -2.97
N THR A 304 2.05 -15.82 -2.10
CA THR A 304 1.08 -14.74 -2.33
C THR A 304 1.47 -13.89 -3.54
N THR A 305 2.77 -13.54 -3.67
CA THR A 305 3.29 -12.78 -4.81
C THR A 305 2.99 -13.50 -6.14
N VAL A 306 3.38 -14.78 -6.23
CA VAL A 306 3.12 -15.61 -7.42
C VAL A 306 1.62 -15.72 -7.71
N ALA A 307 0.79 -15.87 -6.67
CA ALA A 307 -0.66 -15.94 -6.83
C ALA A 307 -1.25 -14.65 -7.42
N VAL A 308 -0.81 -13.48 -6.95
CA VAL A 308 -1.25 -12.18 -7.48
C VAL A 308 -0.83 -12.02 -8.94
N PHE A 309 0.42 -12.29 -9.28
CA PHE A 309 0.86 -12.22 -10.69
C PHE A 309 0.13 -13.22 -11.59
N HIS A 310 -0.16 -14.42 -11.10
CA HIS A 310 -0.96 -15.41 -11.84
C HIS A 310 -2.40 -14.91 -12.05
N ALA A 311 -3.00 -14.26 -11.05
CA ALA A 311 -4.33 -13.67 -11.15
C ALA A 311 -4.36 -12.51 -12.16
N LEU A 312 -3.38 -11.60 -12.10
CA LEU A 312 -3.22 -10.50 -13.07
C LEU A 312 -3.00 -11.04 -14.49
N GLY A 313 -2.16 -12.06 -14.66
CA GLY A 313 -1.91 -12.68 -15.97
C GLY A 313 -3.16 -13.30 -16.58
N LYS A 314 -3.97 -14.01 -15.78
CA LYS A 314 -5.26 -14.57 -16.23
C LYS A 314 -6.27 -13.50 -16.63
N MET A 315 -6.26 -12.37 -15.93
CA MET A 315 -7.12 -11.22 -16.23
C MET A 315 -6.80 -10.64 -17.61
N VAL A 316 -5.52 -10.51 -17.96
CA VAL A 316 -5.10 -9.99 -19.27
C VAL A 316 -5.26 -11.02 -20.39
N SER A 317 -5.08 -12.33 -20.12
CA SER A 317 -5.13 -13.39 -21.14
C SER A 317 -6.55 -13.85 -21.53
N GLY A 318 -7.59 -13.05 -21.31
CA GLY A 318 -8.98 -13.36 -21.70
C GLY A 318 -9.80 -14.16 -20.70
N GLY A 319 -9.31 -14.36 -19.46
CA GLY A 319 -10.03 -15.04 -18.38
C GLY A 319 -10.71 -14.09 -17.39
N PHE A 320 -10.85 -12.80 -17.74
CA PHE A 320 -11.36 -11.79 -16.82
C PHE A 320 -12.82 -12.02 -16.44
N ASN A 321 -13.06 -12.17 -15.15
CA ASN A 321 -14.40 -12.16 -14.58
C ASN A 321 -14.41 -11.16 -13.42
N ILE A 322 -15.26 -10.13 -13.51
CA ILE A 322 -15.41 -9.08 -12.48
C ILE A 322 -15.66 -9.68 -11.09
N ASN A 323 -16.24 -10.88 -11.05
CA ASN A 323 -16.45 -11.69 -9.86
C ASN A 323 -15.19 -12.10 -9.09
N GLN A 324 -14.01 -11.97 -9.68
CA GLN A 324 -12.73 -12.31 -9.05
C GLN A 324 -12.07 -11.10 -8.38
N LEU A 325 -12.59 -9.89 -8.62
CA LEU A 325 -12.15 -8.68 -7.94
C LEU A 325 -13.08 -8.44 -6.74
N SER A 326 -12.48 -8.17 -5.58
CA SER A 326 -13.19 -7.74 -4.38
C SER A 326 -13.01 -6.22 -4.24
N GLY A 327 -14.12 -5.50 -4.14
CA GLY A 327 -14.13 -4.07 -3.83
C GLY A 327 -14.15 -3.84 -2.32
N PRO A 328 -14.34 -2.59 -1.86
CA PRO A 328 -14.40 -2.25 -0.44
C PRO A 328 -15.40 -3.09 0.37
N VAL A 329 -16.56 -3.38 -0.21
CA VAL A 329 -17.62 -4.19 0.42
C VAL A 329 -17.19 -5.66 0.54
N GLY A 330 -16.61 -6.23 -0.53
CA GLY A 330 -16.07 -7.58 -0.51
C GLY A 330 -14.93 -7.74 0.50
N ILE A 331 -14.00 -6.77 0.57
CA ILE A 331 -12.91 -6.82 1.55
C ILE A 331 -13.45 -6.69 2.98
N TYR A 332 -14.47 -5.86 3.23
CA TYR A 332 -15.12 -5.80 4.55
C TYR A 332 -15.73 -7.15 4.94
N SER A 333 -16.45 -7.79 4.01
CA SER A 333 -17.04 -9.13 4.22
C SER A 333 -15.97 -10.19 4.52
N MET A 334 -14.89 -10.22 3.73
CA MET A 334 -13.76 -11.12 3.97
C MET A 334 -13.08 -10.85 5.31
N THR A 335 -12.92 -9.58 5.68
CA THR A 335 -12.35 -9.20 6.97
C THR A 335 -13.21 -9.68 8.13
N SER A 336 -14.53 -9.55 8.02
CA SER A 336 -15.49 -10.08 9.00
C SER A 336 -15.36 -11.60 9.14
N GLN A 337 -15.29 -12.32 8.03
CA GLN A 337 -15.13 -13.78 8.01
C GLN A 337 -13.78 -14.23 8.58
N VAL A 338 -12.71 -13.48 8.34
CA VAL A 338 -11.38 -13.80 8.89
C VAL A 338 -11.31 -13.46 10.37
N ALA A 339 -11.96 -12.37 10.80
CA ALA A 339 -11.99 -11.96 12.20
C ALA A 339 -12.63 -13.03 13.10
N SER A 340 -13.62 -13.77 12.59
CA SER A 340 -14.23 -14.88 13.32
C SER A 340 -13.34 -16.14 13.41
N GLN A 341 -12.29 -16.22 12.58
CA GLN A 341 -11.32 -17.34 12.58
C GLN A 341 -10.13 -17.09 13.53
N GLY A 342 -10.11 -15.97 14.25
CA GLY A 342 -9.11 -15.65 15.26
C GLY A 342 -7.89 -14.89 14.74
N LEU A 343 -7.06 -14.44 15.70
CA LEU A 343 -6.02 -13.44 15.48
C LEU A 343 -4.93 -13.86 14.47
N VAL A 344 -4.53 -15.13 14.48
CA VAL A 344 -3.52 -15.65 13.53
C VAL A 344 -3.98 -15.47 12.07
N ASN A 345 -5.26 -15.71 11.80
CA ASN A 345 -5.82 -15.55 10.46
C ASN A 345 -5.93 -14.07 10.08
N ILE A 346 -6.25 -13.18 11.03
CA ILE A 346 -6.21 -11.73 10.79
C ILE A 346 -4.80 -11.28 10.38
N ILE A 347 -3.76 -11.72 11.10
CA ILE A 347 -2.37 -11.35 10.79
C ILE A 347 -1.93 -11.90 9.42
N LEU A 348 -2.27 -13.14 9.09
CA LEU A 348 -2.01 -13.71 7.76
C LEU A 348 -2.79 -12.97 6.66
N PHE A 349 -4.01 -12.54 6.95
CA PHE A 349 -4.82 -11.75 6.01
C PHE A 349 -4.23 -10.35 5.81
N THR A 350 -3.77 -9.68 6.87
CA THR A 350 -3.00 -8.44 6.78
C THR A 350 -1.74 -8.64 5.95
N SER A 351 -1.01 -9.76 6.15
CA SER A 351 0.15 -10.11 5.32
C SER A 351 -0.22 -10.21 3.84
N MET A 352 -1.29 -10.92 3.53
CA MET A 352 -1.79 -11.10 2.17
C MET A 352 -2.23 -9.77 1.53
N LEU A 353 -3.02 -8.97 2.24
CA LEU A 353 -3.47 -7.66 1.75
C LEU A 353 -2.31 -6.69 1.57
N SER A 354 -1.33 -6.69 2.49
CA SER A 354 -0.14 -5.85 2.38
C SER A 354 0.68 -6.21 1.14
N MET A 355 0.91 -7.51 0.91
CA MET A 355 1.57 -7.99 -0.31
C MET A 355 0.81 -7.55 -1.57
N ASN A 356 -0.51 -7.70 -1.58
CA ASN A 356 -1.34 -7.31 -2.72
C ASN A 356 -1.28 -5.80 -2.98
N LEU A 357 -1.42 -4.98 -1.93
CA LEU A 357 -1.33 -3.51 -2.03
C LEU A 357 0.04 -3.07 -2.56
N GLY A 358 1.13 -3.69 -2.09
CA GLY A 358 2.48 -3.44 -2.61
C GLY A 358 2.64 -3.81 -4.09
N ILE A 359 2.09 -4.94 -4.54
CA ILE A 359 2.15 -5.33 -5.97
C ILE A 359 1.31 -4.39 -6.82
N VAL A 360 0.06 -4.14 -6.41
CA VAL A 360 -0.89 -3.32 -7.17
C VAL A 360 -0.36 -1.89 -7.33
N ASN A 361 0.20 -1.30 -6.27
CA ASN A 361 0.77 0.04 -6.35
C ASN A 361 2.03 0.11 -7.22
N LEU A 362 2.69 -0.99 -7.55
CA LEU A 362 3.80 -1.02 -8.51
C LEU A 362 3.37 -1.26 -9.95
N ILE A 363 2.09 -1.56 -10.20
CA ILE A 363 1.59 -1.66 -11.57
C ILE A 363 1.69 -0.27 -12.23
N PRO A 364 2.13 -0.18 -13.49
CA PRO A 364 2.27 1.09 -14.22
C PRO A 364 0.90 1.66 -14.65
N ILE A 365 -0.01 1.83 -13.70
CA ILE A 365 -1.29 2.50 -13.88
C ILE A 365 -1.14 3.95 -13.37
N PRO A 366 -1.55 4.95 -14.17
CA PRO A 366 -1.56 6.33 -13.72
C PRO A 366 -2.35 6.50 -12.41
N ALA A 367 -1.93 7.43 -11.55
CA ALA A 367 -2.38 7.60 -10.15
C ALA A 367 -1.82 6.62 -9.10
N LEU A 368 -1.22 5.50 -9.49
CA LEU A 368 -0.46 4.64 -8.57
C LEU A 368 1.03 4.98 -8.59
N ASP A 369 1.77 4.53 -7.57
CA ASP A 369 3.21 4.77 -7.45
C ASP A 369 4.02 4.25 -8.66
N GLY A 370 3.65 3.06 -9.16
CA GLY A 370 4.22 2.44 -10.34
C GLY A 370 4.02 3.27 -11.60
N GLY A 371 2.90 4.01 -11.69
CA GLY A 371 2.67 5.02 -12.73
C GLY A 371 3.68 6.16 -12.65
N LYS A 372 3.89 6.72 -11.45
CA LYS A 372 4.90 7.78 -11.24
C LYS A 372 6.31 7.27 -11.52
N ILE A 373 6.63 6.03 -11.14
CA ILE A 373 7.91 5.39 -11.45
C ILE A 373 8.08 5.25 -12.97
N LEU A 374 7.04 4.82 -13.69
CA LEU A 374 7.08 4.73 -15.16
C LEU A 374 7.35 6.09 -15.80
N LEU A 375 6.70 7.15 -15.34
CA LEU A 375 6.93 8.51 -15.86
C LEU A 375 8.36 8.97 -15.61
N ASN A 376 8.91 8.72 -14.42
CA ASN A 376 10.32 8.99 -14.12
C ASN A 376 11.29 8.16 -15.01
N ILE A 377 10.96 6.90 -15.32
CA ILE A 377 11.75 6.08 -16.26
C ILE A 377 11.73 6.70 -17.66
N VAL A 378 10.55 7.11 -18.14
CA VAL A 378 10.41 7.79 -19.43
C VAL A 378 11.23 9.08 -19.46
N GLU A 379 11.20 9.85 -18.38
CA GLU A 379 12.02 11.06 -18.21
C GLU A 379 13.52 10.76 -18.29
N ALA A 380 13.99 9.73 -17.57
CA ALA A 380 15.39 9.31 -17.57
C ALA A 380 15.87 8.91 -18.97
N ILE A 381 15.02 8.20 -19.74
CA ILE A 381 15.31 7.81 -21.13
C ILE A 381 15.34 9.05 -22.04
N ARG A 382 14.38 9.97 -21.88
CA ARG A 382 14.28 11.20 -22.69
C ARG A 382 15.34 12.25 -22.34
N ARG A 383 15.96 12.14 -21.16
CA ARG A 383 16.89 13.14 -20.59
C ARG A 383 16.31 14.57 -20.53
N LYS A 384 14.98 14.68 -20.54
CA LYS A 384 14.24 15.94 -20.47
C LYS A 384 13.07 15.76 -19.52
N PRO A 385 12.83 16.73 -18.61
CA PRO A 385 11.71 16.66 -17.67
C PRO A 385 10.39 16.58 -18.44
N ILE A 386 9.47 15.76 -17.93
CA ILE A 386 8.09 15.76 -18.42
C ILE A 386 7.43 17.02 -17.87
N PRO A 387 6.82 17.87 -18.72
CA PRO A 387 6.11 19.04 -18.22
C PRO A 387 4.98 18.61 -17.28
N GLU A 388 4.87 19.30 -16.15
CA GLU A 388 3.96 18.97 -15.05
C GLU A 388 2.49 18.83 -15.51
N GLN A 389 2.04 19.70 -16.42
CA GLN A 389 0.71 19.64 -17.03
C GLN A 389 0.35 18.26 -17.62
N TYR A 390 1.31 17.57 -18.25
CA TYR A 390 1.06 16.24 -18.83
C TYR A 390 0.98 15.19 -17.74
N GLU A 391 1.83 15.30 -16.71
CA GLU A 391 1.81 14.40 -15.57
C GLU A 391 0.46 14.48 -14.85
N THR A 392 -0.02 15.70 -14.58
CA THR A 392 -1.31 15.97 -13.95
C THR A 392 -2.47 15.38 -14.76
N VAL A 393 -2.50 15.62 -16.07
CA VAL A 393 -3.56 15.06 -16.94
C VAL A 393 -3.53 13.52 -16.95
N ILE A 394 -2.34 12.91 -17.06
CA ILE A 394 -2.19 11.45 -17.03
C ILE A 394 -2.67 10.88 -15.69
N THR A 395 -2.28 11.51 -14.57
CA THR A 395 -2.73 11.12 -13.22
C THR A 395 -4.24 11.24 -13.09
N LEU A 396 -4.85 12.35 -13.51
CA LEU A 396 -6.31 12.55 -13.44
C LEU A 396 -7.09 11.51 -14.25
N ILE A 397 -6.62 11.18 -15.46
CA ILE A 397 -7.20 10.08 -16.26
C ILE A 397 -7.11 8.76 -15.50
N GLY A 398 -5.95 8.49 -14.87
CA GLY A 398 -5.75 7.32 -14.01
C GLY A 398 -6.75 7.23 -12.86
N VAL A 399 -6.87 8.32 -12.09
CA VAL A 399 -7.84 8.43 -10.99
C VAL A 399 -9.25 8.18 -11.51
N GLY A 400 -9.64 8.79 -12.63
CA GLY A 400 -10.95 8.59 -13.26
C GLY A 400 -11.23 7.12 -13.60
N ILE A 401 -10.26 6.42 -14.20
CA ILE A 401 -10.36 4.99 -14.51
C ILE A 401 -10.47 4.15 -13.23
N LEU A 402 -9.66 4.45 -12.21
CA LEU A 402 -9.68 3.73 -10.94
C LEU A 402 -11.01 3.91 -10.21
N VAL A 403 -11.58 5.12 -10.20
CA VAL A 403 -12.90 5.40 -9.61
C VAL A 403 -13.99 4.63 -10.35
N LEU A 404 -13.98 4.63 -11.69
CA LEU A 404 -14.95 3.86 -12.48
C LEU A 404 -14.83 2.36 -12.20
N LEU A 405 -13.62 1.82 -12.12
CA LEU A 405 -13.39 0.43 -11.77
C LEU A 405 -13.87 0.11 -10.35
N MET A 406 -13.59 0.99 -9.38
CA MET A 406 -14.04 0.85 -8.00
C MET A 406 -15.57 0.78 -7.93
N ILE A 407 -16.28 1.70 -8.61
CA ILE A 407 -17.75 1.68 -8.67
C ILE A 407 -18.25 0.36 -9.29
N ALA A 408 -17.66 -0.08 -10.40
CA ALA A 408 -18.05 -1.32 -11.07
C ALA A 408 -17.87 -2.56 -10.18
N VAL A 409 -16.73 -2.67 -9.49
CA VAL A 409 -16.44 -3.79 -8.57
C VAL A 409 -17.32 -3.71 -7.33
N THR A 410 -17.52 -2.53 -6.74
CA THR A 410 -18.42 -2.34 -5.59
C THR A 410 -19.85 -2.71 -5.94
N TRP A 411 -20.34 -2.33 -7.13
CA TRP A 411 -21.67 -2.74 -7.59
C TRP A 411 -21.77 -4.26 -7.72
N ASN A 412 -20.74 -4.91 -8.27
CA ASN A 412 -20.69 -6.36 -8.36
C ASN A 412 -20.67 -7.05 -6.99
N ASP A 413 -19.94 -6.50 -6.01
CA ASP A 413 -19.97 -6.97 -4.63
C ASP A 413 -21.38 -6.85 -4.03
N ILE A 414 -22.05 -5.70 -4.21
CA ILE A 414 -23.41 -5.48 -3.68
C ILE A 414 -24.38 -6.52 -4.28
N GLN A 415 -24.32 -6.74 -5.59
CA GLN A 415 -25.13 -7.75 -6.26
C GLN A 415 -24.89 -9.16 -5.69
N ARG A 416 -23.63 -9.50 -5.40
CA ARG A 416 -23.26 -10.81 -4.85
C ARG A 416 -23.71 -11.00 -3.40
N PHE A 417 -23.66 -9.97 -2.57
CA PHE A 417 -23.87 -10.10 -1.12
C PHE A 417 -25.28 -9.73 -0.65
N PHE A 418 -26.02 -8.92 -1.41
CA PHE A 418 -27.31 -8.38 -0.97
C PHE A 418 -28.50 -8.72 -1.88
N ILE A 419 -28.26 -9.10 -3.14
CA ILE A 419 -29.33 -9.31 -4.14
C ILE A 419 -29.45 -10.78 -4.58
N LYS A 420 -28.33 -11.50 -4.65
CA LYS A 420 -28.27 -12.97 -4.74
C LYS A 420 -27.99 -13.58 -3.38
#